data_AF-A0A351MKP3-F1
#
_entry.id   AF-A0A351MKP3-F1
#
_cell.length_a   1.000
_cell.length_b   1.000
_cell.length_c   1.000
_cell.angle_alpha   90.00
_cell.angle_beta   90.00
_cell.angle_gamma   90.00
#
_symmetry.space_group_name_H-M   'P 1'
#
loop_
_entity.id
_entity.type
_entity.pdbx_description
1 polymer ?
#
loop_
_entity_poly.entity_id
_entity_poly.type
_entity_poly.pdbx_seq_one_letter_code
_entity_poly.pdbx_strand_id
1 'polypeptide(L)'
;MSPTERIIVALDVPRLDAALELAARLRPAVGAFKVGLELFNAVGPAGLGQLVAAGGRVFYDAKFHDIPNTVAGAVRATLATTPGLWMVNVHACGGAPMMAAAAAAARECEQPPLVIAVTVLTSLDAAQLRDELGVAASPAEQ
;
A
#
# COMPACT_ATOMS: atom_id res chain seq x y z
N MET A 1 -4.60 19.32 11.79
CA MET A 1 -4.46 17.86 11.77
C MET A 1 -4.01 17.40 13.14
N SER A 2 -4.85 16.66 13.85
CA SER A 2 -4.56 16.13 15.18
C SER A 2 -3.44 15.05 15.12
N PRO A 3 -2.79 14.72 16.25
CA PRO A 3 -1.85 13.60 16.29
C PRO A 3 -2.46 12.27 15.87
N THR A 4 -3.73 12.02 16.22
CA THR A 4 -4.44 10.77 15.89
C THR A 4 -4.63 10.60 14.38
N GLU A 5 -4.90 11.68 13.65
CA GLU A 5 -5.06 11.66 12.18
C GLU A 5 -3.79 11.28 11.41
N ARG A 6 -2.62 11.32 12.07
CA ARG A 6 -1.29 11.01 11.48
C ARG A 6 -0.85 9.57 11.71
N ILE A 7 -1.59 8.79 12.49
CA ILE A 7 -1.23 7.41 12.82
C ILE A 7 -1.91 6.47 11.81
N ILE A 8 -1.12 5.62 11.17
CA ILE A 8 -1.57 4.51 10.34
C ILE A 8 -1.19 3.21 11.04
N VAL A 9 -2.18 2.44 11.52
CA VAL A 9 -1.92 1.16 12.20
C VAL A 9 -1.87 0.01 11.20
N ALA A 10 -0.85 -0.84 11.30
CA ALA A 10 -0.75 -2.06 10.51
C ALA A 10 -1.69 -3.16 11.06
N LEU A 11 -2.51 -3.74 10.18
CA LEU A 11 -3.37 -4.89 10.47
C LEU A 11 -2.63 -6.17 10.07
N ASP A 12 -1.51 -6.46 10.75
CA ASP A 12 -0.67 -7.62 10.46
C ASP A 12 -1.18 -8.84 11.26
N VAL A 13 -2.31 -9.39 10.80
CA VAL A 13 -2.95 -10.60 11.32
C VAL A 13 -3.44 -11.48 10.16
N PRO A 14 -3.42 -12.81 10.28
CA PRO A 14 -3.72 -13.70 9.15
C PRO A 14 -5.22 -14.01 8.97
N ARG A 15 -6.13 -13.28 9.64
CA ARG A 15 -7.57 -13.56 9.58
C ARG A 15 -8.39 -12.27 9.51
N LEU A 16 -9.46 -12.30 8.71
CA LEU A 16 -10.31 -11.13 8.45
C LEU A 16 -11.05 -10.64 9.70
N ASP A 17 -11.60 -11.56 10.50
CA ASP A 17 -12.33 -11.24 11.73
C ASP A 17 -11.43 -10.54 12.75
N ALA A 18 -10.21 -11.04 12.95
CA ALA A 18 -9.22 -10.39 13.83
C ALA A 18 -8.85 -8.98 13.34
N ALA A 19 -8.71 -8.79 12.02
CA ALA A 19 -8.43 -7.48 11.44
C ALA A 19 -9.60 -6.50 11.63
N LEU A 20 -10.84 -6.94 11.42
CA LEU A 20 -12.05 -6.15 11.62
C LEU A 20 -12.24 -5.77 13.10
N GLU A 21 -12.02 -6.70 14.03
CA GLU A 21 -12.06 -6.43 15.46
C GLU A 21 -11.03 -5.38 15.88
N LEU A 22 -9.79 -5.51 15.40
CA LEU A 22 -8.72 -4.56 15.69
C LEU A 22 -9.04 -3.17 15.10
N ALA A 23 -9.51 -3.12 13.86
CA ALA A 23 -9.91 -1.88 13.20
C ALA A 23 -11.06 -1.19 13.96
N ALA A 24 -12.09 -1.94 14.36
CA ALA A 24 -13.22 -1.40 15.11
C ALA A 24 -12.78 -0.78 16.45
N ARG A 25 -11.87 -1.44 17.17
CA ARG A 25 -11.35 -0.99 18.46
C ARG A 25 -10.49 0.27 18.35
N LEU A 26 -9.63 0.36 17.33
CA LEU A 26 -8.62 1.41 17.22
C LEU A 26 -9.08 2.64 16.42
N ARG A 27 -10.12 2.52 15.60
CA ARG A 27 -10.61 3.59 14.72
C ARG A 27 -10.85 4.94 15.40
N PRO A 28 -11.36 5.04 16.65
CA PRO A 28 -11.50 6.32 17.33
C PRO A 28 -10.17 7.04 17.63
N ALA A 29 -9.04 6.34 17.57
CA ALA A 29 -7.73 6.82 18.00
C ALA A 29 -6.70 6.94 16.85
N VAL A 30 -7.03 6.53 15.63
CA VAL A 30 -6.08 6.46 14.50
C VAL A 30 -6.67 7.05 13.22
N GLY A 31 -5.80 7.52 12.33
CA GLY A 31 -6.19 8.18 11.10
C GLY A 31 -6.46 7.22 9.95
N ALA A 32 -5.83 6.04 9.95
CA ALA A 32 -5.96 5.02 8.91
C ALA A 32 -5.47 3.64 9.38
N PHE A 33 -5.73 2.64 8.56
CA PHE A 33 -5.22 1.28 8.70
C PHE A 33 -4.42 0.86 7.47
N LYS A 34 -3.36 0.07 7.68
CA LYS A 34 -2.53 -0.49 6.61
C LYS A 34 -2.77 -2.00 6.50
N VAL A 35 -3.11 -2.46 5.31
CA VAL A 35 -3.20 -3.89 4.99
C VAL A 35 -1.97 -4.27 4.18
N GLY A 36 -1.10 -5.10 4.75
CA GLY A 36 0.09 -5.63 4.09
C GLY A 36 -0.14 -7.01 3.45
N LEU A 37 0.95 -7.62 2.99
CA LEU A 37 0.92 -8.90 2.26
C LEU A 37 0.36 -10.07 3.10
N GLU A 38 0.63 -10.13 4.40
CA GLU A 38 0.14 -11.21 5.26
C GLU A 38 -1.39 -11.30 5.24
N LEU A 39 -2.07 -10.22 5.65
CA LEU A 39 -3.52 -10.18 5.68
C LEU A 39 -4.10 -10.28 4.25
N PHE A 40 -3.56 -9.54 3.28
CA PHE A 40 -4.08 -9.56 1.91
C PHE A 40 -4.01 -10.95 1.29
N ASN A 41 -2.92 -11.69 1.48
CA ASN A 41 -2.80 -13.06 0.94
C ASN A 41 -3.76 -14.04 1.64
N ALA A 42 -4.11 -13.79 2.91
CA ALA A 42 -5.07 -14.63 3.63
C ALA A 42 -6.53 -14.39 3.20
N VAL A 43 -6.91 -13.13 2.89
CA VAL A 43 -8.32 -12.75 2.71
C VAL A 43 -8.68 -12.26 1.31
N GLY A 44 -7.68 -11.96 0.50
CA GLY A 44 -7.81 -11.47 -0.86
C GLY A 44 -8.52 -10.11 -0.99
N PRO A 45 -8.87 -9.72 -2.23
CA PRO A 45 -9.55 -8.45 -2.51
C PRO A 45 -10.91 -8.31 -1.79
N ALA A 46 -11.63 -9.42 -1.60
CA ALA A 46 -12.92 -9.40 -0.91
C ALA A 46 -12.78 -8.99 0.57
N GLY A 47 -11.73 -9.46 1.26
CA GLY A 47 -11.47 -9.04 2.64
C GLY A 47 -10.95 -7.60 2.73
N LEU A 48 -10.13 -7.16 1.78
CA LEU A 48 -9.72 -5.76 1.68
C LEU A 48 -10.93 -4.84 1.49
N GLY A 49 -11.86 -5.19 0.59
CA GLY A 49 -13.12 -4.47 0.38
C GLY A 49 -13.98 -4.42 1.64
N GLN A 50 -14.06 -5.50 2.41
CA GLN A 50 -14.77 -5.52 3.69
C GLN A 50 -14.15 -4.56 4.73
N LEU A 51 -12.83 -4.45 4.77
CA LEU A 51 -12.14 -3.50 5.67
C LEU A 51 -12.42 -2.04 5.28
N VAL A 52 -12.47 -1.74 3.98
CA VAL A 52 -12.87 -0.41 3.51
C VAL A 52 -14.34 -0.12 3.85
N ALA A 53 -15.23 -1.07 3.58
CA ALA A 53 -16.65 -0.95 3.89
C ALA A 53 -16.95 -0.84 5.40
N ALA A 54 -16.12 -1.45 6.25
CA ALA A 54 -16.23 -1.35 7.70
C ALA A 54 -15.98 0.07 8.22
N GLY A 55 -15.39 0.96 7.41
CA GLY A 55 -15.22 2.39 7.67
C GLY A 55 -13.84 2.78 8.19
N GLY A 56 -13.41 3.99 7.84
CA GLY A 56 -12.05 4.50 8.07
C GLY A 56 -11.23 4.52 6.78
N ARG A 57 -10.03 5.11 6.83
CA ARG A 57 -9.12 5.15 5.67
C ARG A 57 -8.27 3.89 5.65
N VAL A 58 -8.18 3.23 4.50
CA VAL A 58 -7.35 2.03 4.31
C VAL A 58 -6.25 2.31 3.29
N PHE A 59 -5.02 2.00 3.69
CA PHE A 59 -3.85 1.94 2.84
C PHE A 59 -3.55 0.48 2.50
N TYR A 60 -3.64 0.13 1.22
CA TYR A 60 -3.17 -1.16 0.73
C TYR A 60 -1.66 -1.10 0.42
N ASP A 61 -0.86 -1.70 1.28
CA ASP A 61 0.61 -1.74 1.23
C ASP A 61 1.10 -2.89 0.34
N ALA A 62 0.67 -2.85 -0.92
CA ALA A 62 0.91 -3.87 -1.95
C ALA A 62 2.34 -3.91 -2.48
N LYS A 63 2.99 -2.74 -2.51
CA LYS A 63 4.32 -2.48 -3.09
C LYS A 63 4.43 -3.01 -4.52
N PHE A 64 3.46 -2.69 -5.39
CA PHE A 64 3.48 -3.20 -6.76
C PHE A 64 4.78 -2.86 -7.49
N HIS A 65 5.35 -3.85 -8.16
CA HIS A 65 6.63 -3.72 -8.87
C HIS A 65 6.66 -4.71 -10.04
N ASP A 66 6.45 -4.20 -11.24
CA ASP A 66 6.43 -4.97 -12.50
C ASP A 66 6.57 -3.98 -13.67
N ILE A 67 6.43 -4.43 -14.92
CA ILE A 67 6.38 -3.53 -16.08
C ILE A 67 5.17 -2.57 -16.00
N PRO A 68 5.23 -1.39 -16.66
CA PRO A 68 4.22 -0.34 -16.50
C PRO A 68 2.77 -0.80 -16.73
N ASN A 69 2.54 -1.61 -17.76
CA ASN A 69 1.20 -2.09 -18.08
C ASN A 69 0.63 -3.02 -16.99
N THR A 70 1.46 -3.90 -16.45
CA THR A 70 1.05 -4.84 -15.38
C THR A 70 0.70 -4.09 -14.11
N VAL A 71 1.52 -3.11 -13.69
CA VAL A 71 1.22 -2.31 -12.50
C VAL A 71 -0.03 -1.47 -12.68
N ALA A 72 -0.23 -0.84 -13.84
CA ALA A 72 -1.48 -0.13 -14.14
C ALA A 72 -2.70 -1.06 -14.06
N GLY A 73 -2.59 -2.28 -14.61
CA GLY A 73 -3.63 -3.31 -14.50
C GLY A 73 -3.92 -3.72 -13.05
N ALA A 74 -2.89 -3.93 -12.24
CA ALA A 74 -3.02 -4.27 -10.82
C ALA A 74 -3.72 -3.16 -10.02
N VAL A 75 -3.38 -1.89 -10.29
CA VAL A 75 -4.06 -0.73 -9.68
C VAL A 75 -5.54 -0.70 -10.07
N ARG A 76 -5.88 -0.85 -11.36
CA ARG A 76 -7.28 -0.89 -11.81
C ARG A 76 -8.08 -2.03 -11.15
N ALA A 77 -7.52 -3.24 -11.14
CA ALA A 77 -8.16 -4.40 -10.53
C ALA A 77 -8.40 -4.22 -9.03
N THR A 78 -7.42 -3.63 -8.33
CA THR A 78 -7.53 -3.27 -6.91
C THR A 78 -8.69 -2.30 -6.69
N LEU A 79 -8.77 -1.22 -7.49
CA LEU A 79 -9.81 -0.20 -7.34
C LEU A 79 -11.20 -0.68 -7.73
N ALA A 80 -11.30 -1.57 -8.73
CA ALA A 80 -12.56 -2.18 -9.12
C ALA A 80 -13.13 -3.10 -8.01
N THR A 81 -12.27 -3.78 -7.25
CA THR A 81 -12.67 -4.70 -6.17
C THR A 81 -12.73 -4.05 -4.80
N THR A 82 -12.11 -2.89 -4.64
CA THR A 82 -12.02 -2.15 -3.36
C THR A 82 -12.38 -0.67 -3.55
N PRO A 83 -13.65 -0.34 -3.86
CA PRO A 83 -14.09 1.04 -3.98
C PRO A 83 -13.88 1.82 -2.68
N GLY A 84 -13.35 3.05 -2.76
CA GLY A 84 -13.07 3.89 -1.59
C GLY A 84 -11.73 3.62 -0.91
N LEU A 85 -10.85 2.81 -1.52
CA LEU A 85 -9.47 2.67 -1.05
C LEU A 85 -8.79 4.06 -0.97
N TRP A 86 -8.15 4.35 0.16
CA TRP A 86 -7.58 5.67 0.40
C TRP A 86 -6.16 5.82 -0.16
N MET A 87 -5.37 4.75 -0.11
CA MET A 87 -3.97 4.79 -0.51
C MET A 87 -3.51 3.41 -1.02
N VAL A 88 -2.58 3.41 -1.97
CA VAL A 88 -1.86 2.24 -2.46
C VAL A 88 -0.40 2.62 -2.75
N ASN A 89 0.51 1.66 -2.76
CA ASN A 89 1.91 1.92 -3.08
C ASN A 89 2.51 1.02 -4.18
N VAL A 90 3.58 1.56 -4.77
CA VAL A 90 4.43 0.92 -5.79
C VAL A 90 5.90 1.03 -5.37
N HIS A 91 6.82 0.31 -6.01
CA HIS A 91 8.26 0.54 -5.82
C HIS A 91 8.82 1.60 -6.77
N ALA A 92 9.58 2.58 -6.26
CA ALA A 92 10.28 3.56 -7.07
C ALA A 92 11.33 2.92 -8.01
N CYS A 93 11.92 1.80 -7.57
CA CYS A 93 12.87 1.01 -8.37
C CYS A 93 12.29 0.48 -9.69
N GLY A 94 10.97 0.46 -9.86
CA GLY A 94 10.33 0.12 -11.14
C GLY A 94 10.40 1.24 -12.19
N GLY A 95 10.91 2.42 -11.81
CA GLY A 95 11.18 3.54 -12.71
C GLY A 95 9.99 4.46 -12.96
N ALA A 96 10.29 5.66 -13.46
CA ALA A 96 9.30 6.71 -13.72
C ALA A 96 8.13 6.26 -14.62
N PRO A 97 8.35 5.48 -15.72
CA PRO A 97 7.23 5.02 -16.55
C PRO A 97 6.24 4.13 -15.80
N MET A 98 6.72 3.25 -14.92
CA MET A 98 5.86 2.37 -14.12
C MET A 98 5.04 3.19 -13.11
N MET A 99 5.68 4.11 -12.39
CA MET A 99 5.00 4.99 -11.44
C MET A 99 3.96 5.90 -12.11
N ALA A 100 4.28 6.44 -13.29
CA ALA A 100 3.35 7.26 -14.07
C ALA A 100 2.14 6.44 -14.52
N ALA A 101 2.34 5.20 -14.97
CA ALA A 101 1.25 4.31 -15.34
C ALA A 101 0.34 3.96 -14.15
N ALA A 102 0.93 3.71 -12.97
CA ALA A 102 0.18 3.48 -11.73
C ALA A 102 -0.68 4.70 -11.33
N ALA A 103 -0.08 5.91 -11.37
CA ALA A 103 -0.77 7.15 -11.05
C ALA A 103 -1.88 7.48 -12.05
N ALA A 104 -1.68 7.22 -13.34
CA ALA A 104 -2.70 7.37 -14.37
C ALA A 104 -3.88 6.41 -14.13
N ALA A 105 -3.59 5.13 -13.89
CA ALA A 105 -4.61 4.13 -13.58
C ALA A 105 -5.44 4.49 -12.33
N ALA A 106 -4.79 5.03 -11.28
CA ALA A 106 -5.49 5.47 -10.08
C ALA A 106 -6.48 6.62 -10.35
N ARG A 107 -6.15 7.52 -11.29
CA ARG A 107 -6.99 8.69 -11.66
C ARG A 107 -8.17 8.34 -12.56
N GLU A 108 -8.30 7.09 -13.00
CA GLU A 108 -9.45 6.63 -13.78
C GLU A 108 -10.72 6.47 -12.93
N CYS A 109 -10.59 6.41 -11.60
CA CYS A 109 -11.74 6.38 -10.69
C CYS A 109 -12.12 7.78 -10.17
N GLU A 110 -13.40 7.97 -9.82
CA GLU A 110 -13.93 9.29 -9.39
C GLU A 110 -13.23 9.85 -8.13
N GLN A 111 -12.83 8.95 -7.22
CA GLN A 111 -12.13 9.29 -5.98
C GLN A 111 -10.77 8.56 -5.97
N PRO A 112 -9.75 9.13 -6.64
CA PRO A 112 -8.46 8.47 -6.77
C PRO A 112 -7.77 8.29 -5.41
N PRO A 113 -7.20 7.10 -5.13
CA PRO A 113 -6.37 6.93 -3.95
C PRO A 113 -5.09 7.75 -4.08
N LEU A 114 -4.43 7.98 -2.94
CA LEU A 114 -3.02 8.37 -2.95
C LEU A 114 -2.17 7.22 -3.50
N VAL A 115 -1.26 7.52 -4.43
CA VAL A 115 -0.25 6.58 -4.91
C VAL A 115 1.10 7.04 -4.35
N ILE A 116 1.69 6.23 -3.47
CA ILE A 116 3.00 6.51 -2.88
C ILE A 116 4.04 5.51 -3.39
N ALA A 117 5.31 5.89 -3.37
CA ALA A 117 6.40 5.01 -3.77
C ALA A 117 7.22 4.57 -2.55
N VAL A 118 7.49 3.27 -2.47
CA VAL A 118 8.57 2.74 -1.63
C VAL A 118 9.88 3.07 -2.33
N THR A 119 10.79 3.75 -1.62
CA THR A 119 12.16 4.01 -2.10
C THR A 119 13.04 2.81 -1.75
N VAL A 120 13.78 2.87 -0.65
CA VAL A 120 14.57 1.76 -0.11
C VAL A 120 13.80 1.12 1.05
N LEU A 121 13.72 -0.21 1.05
CA LEU A 121 13.12 -0.93 2.17
C LEU A 121 13.92 -0.66 3.45
N THR A 122 13.24 -0.43 4.57
CA THR A 122 13.88 -0.14 5.87
C THR A 122 14.74 -1.30 6.39
N SER A 123 14.63 -2.48 5.78
CA SER A 123 15.44 -3.66 6.07
C SER A 123 16.73 -3.75 5.24
N LEU A 124 16.95 -2.86 4.28
CA LEU A 124 18.14 -2.85 3.43
C LEU A 124 19.15 -1.82 3.94
N ASP A 125 20.37 -2.26 4.18
CA ASP A 125 21.50 -1.39 4.47
C ASP A 125 22.37 -1.10 3.23
N ALA A 126 23.39 -0.27 3.40
CA ALA A 126 24.27 0.13 2.31
C ALA A 126 25.15 -1.01 1.78
N ALA A 127 25.45 -2.03 2.58
CA ALA A 127 26.21 -3.19 2.13
C ALA A 127 25.33 -4.06 1.23
N GLN A 128 24.10 -4.36 1.65
CA GLN A 128 23.14 -5.13 0.85
C GLN A 128 22.81 -4.43 -0.47
N LEU A 129 22.63 -3.10 -0.48
CA LEU A 129 22.42 -2.35 -1.72
C LEU A 129 23.59 -2.54 -2.71
N ARG A 130 24.84 -2.41 -2.24
CA ARG A 130 26.01 -2.51 -3.12
C ARG A 130 26.33 -3.94 -3.54
N ASP A 131 26.40 -4.83 -2.56
CA ASP A 131 27.02 -6.14 -2.71
C ASP A 131 26.01 -7.19 -3.22
N GLU A 132 24.71 -7.00 -2.98
CA GLU A 132 23.66 -7.92 -3.42
C GLU A 132 22.80 -7.36 -4.56
N LEU A 133 22.49 -6.05 -4.53
CA LEU A 133 21.56 -5.42 -5.48
C LEU A 133 22.25 -4.57 -6.56
N GLY A 134 23.57 -4.40 -6.52
CA GLY A 134 24.34 -3.65 -7.52
C GLY A 134 24.07 -2.13 -7.52
N VAL A 135 23.57 -1.61 -6.41
CA VAL A 135 23.23 -0.20 -6.22
C VAL A 135 24.35 0.50 -5.45
N ALA A 136 25.11 1.36 -6.13
CA ALA A 136 26.27 2.04 -5.55
C ALA A 136 25.90 3.09 -4.49
N ALA A 137 24.76 3.77 -4.66
CA ALA A 137 24.28 4.80 -3.76
C ALA A 137 23.78 4.21 -2.43
N SER A 138 23.98 4.94 -1.33
CA SER A 138 23.48 4.56 0.00
C SER A 138 21.96 4.78 0.13
N PRO A 139 21.30 4.20 1.15
CA PRO A 139 19.87 4.43 1.37
C PRO A 139 19.48 5.91 1.55
N ALA A 140 20.38 6.75 2.08
CA ALA A 140 20.12 8.17 2.29
C ALA A 140 20.24 9.01 1.00
N GLU A 141 20.85 8.45 -0.05
CA GLU A 141 21.05 9.10 -1.35
C GLU A 141 19.97 8.70 -2.38
N GLN A 142 19.00 7.87 -1.97
CA GLN A 142 17.86 7.42 -2.79
C GLN A 142 16.56 8.09 -2.39
#